data_AF-A0A965JS60-F1
#
_entry.id   AF-A0A965JS60-F1
#
_cell.length_a   1.000
_cell.length_b   1.000
_cell.length_c   1.000
_cell.angle_alpha   90.00
_cell.angle_beta   90.00
_cell.angle_gamma   90.00
#
_symmetry.space_group_name_H-M   'P 1'
#
loop_
_entity.id
_entity.type
_entity.pdbx_description
1 polymer ?
#
loop_
_entity_poly.entity_id
_entity_poly.type
_entity_poly.pdbx_seq_one_letter_code
_entity_poly.pdbx_strand_id
1 'polypeptide(L)'
;MQNLLDPAILFFVFGCFAGFIKSNLEIPRSIAKFLSLYLLMALGLKGGFALAQTGLNSDIAISLAVAILMAFIVPALGYQFLKNKISKFDAAAVAASYGSVSAVTFVTAVQFLEQSQLSPNGYMAIALVIMESPAIIMAVLLANML
;
A
#
# COMPACT_ATOMS: atom_id res chain seq x y z
N MET A 1 -21.14 9.96 9.00
CA MET A 1 -21.76 8.61 8.99
C MET A 1 -21.63 7.89 7.65
N GLN A 2 -21.57 8.58 6.50
CA GLN A 2 -21.42 7.94 5.18
C GLN A 2 -20.16 7.05 5.05
N ASN A 3 -19.06 7.40 5.72
CA ASN A 3 -17.81 6.62 5.63
C ASN A 3 -17.94 5.17 6.13
N LEU A 4 -18.83 4.86 7.10
CA LEU A 4 -19.00 3.49 7.61
C LEU A 4 -19.77 2.58 6.63
N LEU A 5 -20.45 3.17 5.65
CA LEU A 5 -21.13 2.45 4.57
C LEU A 5 -20.24 2.30 3.33
N ASP A 6 -18.96 2.63 3.45
CA ASP A 6 -17.99 2.39 2.39
C ASP A 6 -17.89 0.88 2.08
N PRO A 7 -17.97 0.46 0.80
CA PRO A 7 -17.91 -0.95 0.44
C PRO A 7 -16.67 -1.67 0.97
N ALA A 8 -15.49 -1.03 0.97
CA ALA A 8 -14.28 -1.68 1.46
C ALA A 8 -14.35 -1.96 2.96
N ILE A 9 -14.90 -1.01 3.74
CA ILE A 9 -15.13 -1.19 5.19
C ILE A 9 -16.16 -2.29 5.44
N LEU A 10 -17.27 -2.30 4.68
CA LEU A 10 -18.30 -3.32 4.81
C LEU A 10 -17.79 -4.72 4.48
N PHE A 11 -16.99 -4.88 3.42
CA PHE A 11 -16.36 -6.16 3.08
C PHE A 11 -15.34 -6.61 4.13
N PHE A 12 -14.58 -5.68 4.73
CA PHE A 12 -13.68 -6.00 5.82
C PHE A 12 -14.45 -6.51 7.05
N VAL A 13 -15.50 -5.80 7.48
CA VAL A 13 -16.35 -6.22 8.60
C VAL A 13 -17.03 -7.55 8.32
N PHE A 14 -17.53 -7.75 7.10
CA PHE A 14 -18.10 -9.02 6.66
C PHE A 14 -17.07 -10.16 6.73
N GLY A 15 -15.83 -9.93 6.28
CA GLY A 15 -14.75 -10.91 6.38
C GLY A 15 -14.42 -11.28 7.82
N CYS A 16 -14.31 -10.28 8.71
CA CYS A 16 -14.12 -10.50 10.15
C CYS A 16 -15.27 -11.31 10.75
N PHE A 17 -16.52 -10.96 10.40
CA PHE A 17 -17.71 -11.66 10.87
C PHE A 17 -17.75 -13.11 10.37
N ALA A 18 -17.48 -13.34 9.08
CA ALA A 18 -17.41 -14.67 8.48
C ALA A 18 -16.34 -15.55 9.15
N GLY A 19 -15.16 -14.98 9.44
CA GLY A 19 -14.11 -15.67 10.19
C GLY A 19 -14.51 -15.98 11.63
N PHE A 20 -15.19 -15.04 12.31
CA PHE A 20 -15.65 -15.21 13.69
C PHE A 20 -16.66 -16.34 13.83
N ILE A 21 -17.61 -16.46 12.89
CA ILE A 21 -18.59 -17.56 12.87
C ILE A 21 -18.02 -18.87 12.28
N LYS A 22 -16.71 -18.91 11.96
CA LYS A 22 -16.04 -20.05 11.30
C LYS A 22 -16.75 -20.48 10.01
N SER A 23 -17.18 -19.51 9.22
CA SER A 23 -17.81 -19.77 7.92
C SER A 23 -16.87 -20.55 7.00
N ASN A 24 -17.41 -21.50 6.24
CA ASN A 24 -16.68 -22.22 5.19
C ASN A 24 -16.48 -21.37 3.92
N LEU A 25 -16.58 -20.04 4.02
CA LEU A 25 -16.36 -19.13 2.90
C LEU A 25 -14.85 -19.07 2.59
N GLU A 26 -14.42 -19.88 1.65
CA GLU A 26 -13.06 -19.88 1.13
C GLU A 26 -13.02 -19.19 -0.23
N ILE A 27 -12.13 -18.20 -0.40
CA ILE A 27 -11.83 -17.63 -1.71
C ILE A 27 -10.74 -18.51 -2.36
N PRO A 28 -10.98 -19.12 -3.52
CA PRO A 28 -9.98 -19.93 -4.20
C PRO A 28 -8.66 -19.17 -4.41
N ARG A 29 -7.54 -19.82 -4.10
CA ARG A 29 -6.20 -19.20 -4.20
C ARG A 29 -5.90 -18.61 -5.58
N SER A 30 -6.40 -19.25 -6.65
CA SER A 30 -6.27 -18.77 -8.02
C SER A 30 -6.97 -17.43 -8.23
N ILE A 31 -8.17 -17.26 -7.67
CA ILE A 31 -8.95 -16.01 -7.75
C ILE A 31 -8.23 -14.91 -6.96
N ALA A 32 -7.76 -15.20 -5.74
CA ALA A 32 -7.01 -14.22 -4.95
C ALA A 32 -5.75 -13.73 -5.68
N LYS A 33 -4.98 -14.64 -6.28
CA LYS A 33 -3.78 -14.30 -7.06
C LYS A 33 -4.14 -13.49 -8.31
N PHE A 34 -5.19 -13.88 -9.04
CA PHE A 34 -5.66 -13.16 -10.21
C PHE A 34 -6.09 -11.72 -9.85
N LEU A 35 -6.89 -11.54 -8.79
CA LEU A 35 -7.35 -10.23 -8.32
C LEU A 35 -6.18 -9.34 -7.90
N SER A 36 -5.17 -9.89 -7.21
CA SER A 36 -3.97 -9.15 -6.82
C SER A 36 -3.18 -8.67 -8.05
N LEU A 37 -2.90 -9.56 -9.01
CA LEU A 37 -2.19 -9.18 -10.24
C LEU A 37 -2.98 -8.18 -11.08
N TYR A 38 -4.30 -8.38 -11.19
CA TYR A 38 -5.19 -7.46 -11.86
C TYR A 38 -5.16 -6.07 -11.22
N LEU A 39 -5.23 -5.99 -9.89
CA LEU A 39 -5.21 -4.72 -9.16
C LEU A 39 -3.88 -3.98 -9.36
N LEU A 40 -2.75 -4.69 -9.24
CA LEU A 40 -1.41 -4.13 -9.48
C LEU A 40 -1.28 -3.60 -10.91
N MET A 41 -1.73 -4.37 -11.90
CA MET A 41 -1.75 -3.95 -13.30
C MET A 41 -2.65 -2.74 -13.52
N ALA A 42 -3.87 -2.74 -12.98
CA ALA A 42 -4.83 -1.65 -13.12
C ALA A 42 -4.31 -0.34 -12.49
N LEU A 43 -3.69 -0.41 -11.31
CA LEU A 43 -3.05 0.73 -10.65
C LEU A 43 -1.87 1.26 -11.47
N GLY A 44 -1.02 0.36 -11.96
CA GLY A 44 0.12 0.71 -12.82
C GLY A 44 -0.32 1.40 -14.12
N LEU A 45 -1.34 0.86 -14.81
CA LEU A 45 -1.89 1.46 -16.02
C LEU A 45 -2.56 2.82 -15.75
N LYS A 46 -3.35 2.94 -14.67
CA LYS A 46 -3.99 4.21 -14.27
C LYS A 46 -2.94 5.29 -14.01
N GLY A 47 -1.86 4.94 -13.31
CA GLY A 47 -0.71 5.83 -13.09
C GLY A 47 -0.01 6.20 -14.40
N GLY A 48 0.27 5.21 -15.26
CA GLY A 48 0.92 5.42 -16.56
C GLY A 48 0.11 6.32 -17.50
N PHE A 49 -1.21 6.14 -17.58
CA PHE A 49 -2.08 7.00 -18.38
C PHE A 49 -2.15 8.43 -17.83
N ALA A 50 -2.16 8.59 -16.50
CA ALA A 50 -2.08 9.92 -15.89
C ALA A 50 -0.76 10.62 -16.27
N LEU A 51 0.36 9.90 -16.20
CA LEU A 51 1.67 10.43 -16.59
C LEU A 51 1.76 10.79 -18.07
N ALA A 52 1.16 9.97 -18.94
CA ALA A 52 1.13 10.22 -20.38
C ALA A 52 0.34 11.50 -20.73
N GLN A 53 -0.70 11.84 -19.97
CA GLN A 53 -1.48 13.05 -20.18
C GLN A 53 -0.81 14.30 -19.59
N THR A 54 -0.25 14.20 -18.38
CA THR A 54 0.35 15.36 -17.69
C THR A 54 1.81 15.61 -18.06
N GLY A 55 2.49 14.62 -18.64
CA GLY A 55 3.93 14.61 -18.79
C GLY A 55 4.67 14.47 -17.45
N LEU A 56 6.00 14.39 -17.50
CA LEU A 56 6.86 14.47 -16.32
C LEU A 56 7.13 15.96 -16.00
N ASN A 57 6.41 16.49 -15.02
CA ASN A 57 6.64 17.83 -14.47
C ASN A 57 7.50 17.76 -13.19
N SER A 58 8.10 18.89 -12.78
CA SER A 58 8.87 19.04 -11.55
C SER A 58 8.11 18.55 -10.32
N ASP A 59 6.81 18.85 -10.23
CA ASP A 59 5.98 18.47 -9.08
C ASP A 59 5.82 16.95 -8.95
N ILE A 60 5.71 16.26 -10.09
CA ILE A 60 5.64 14.79 -10.13
C ILE A 60 6.99 14.22 -9.72
N ALA A 61 8.09 14.75 -10.27
CA ALA A 61 9.43 14.29 -9.93
C ALA A 61 9.73 14.44 -8.42
N ILE A 62 9.35 15.59 -7.83
CA ILE A 62 9.47 15.83 -6.39
C ILE A 62 8.60 14.86 -5.60
N SER A 63 7.34 14.67 -6.01
CA SER A 63 6.41 13.75 -5.32
C SER A 63 6.95 12.31 -5.32
N LEU A 64 7.45 11.84 -6.46
CA LEU A 64 8.04 10.49 -6.59
C LEU A 64 9.34 10.37 -5.79
N ALA A 65 10.19 11.39 -5.79
CA ALA A 65 11.41 11.40 -4.98
C ALA A 65 11.10 11.32 -3.48
N VAL A 66 10.12 12.09 -3.01
CA VAL A 66 9.65 12.03 -1.62
C VAL A 66 9.07 10.66 -1.29
N ALA A 67 8.29 10.06 -2.18
CA ALA A 67 7.72 8.73 -2.00
C ALA A 67 8.84 7.67 -1.82
N ILE A 68 9.84 7.68 -2.70
CA ILE A 68 11.00 6.78 -2.61
C ILE A 68 11.76 6.99 -1.30
N LEU A 69 12.07 8.25 -0.94
CA LEU A 69 12.76 8.58 0.31
C LEU A 69 12.00 8.05 1.52
N MET A 70 10.68 8.27 1.57
CA MET A 70 9.84 7.79 2.65
C MET A 70 9.82 6.25 2.72
N ALA A 71 9.82 5.56 1.59
CA ALA A 71 9.87 4.09 1.54
C ALA A 71 11.19 3.50 2.05
N PHE A 72 12.27 4.28 2.17
CA PHE A 72 13.49 3.88 2.88
C PHE A 72 13.48 4.32 4.35
N ILE A 73 13.06 5.57 4.60
CA ILE A 73 13.09 6.18 5.94
C ILE A 73 12.14 5.48 6.90
N VAL A 74 10.91 5.17 6.48
CA VAL A 74 9.89 4.58 7.36
C VAL A 74 10.31 3.19 7.85
N PRO A 75 10.75 2.24 6.98
CA PRO A 75 11.30 0.97 7.46
C PRO A 75 12.54 1.15 8.36
N ALA A 76 13.44 2.08 8.04
CA ALA A 76 14.65 2.30 8.85
C ALA A 76 14.29 2.77 10.27
N LEU A 77 13.39 3.74 10.39
CA LEU A 77 12.90 4.24 11.68
C LEU A 77 12.10 3.17 12.43
N GLY A 78 11.22 2.44 11.74
CA GLY A 78 10.44 1.35 12.31
C GLY A 78 11.34 0.25 12.90
N TYR A 79 12.36 -0.15 12.16
CA TYR A 79 13.33 -1.15 12.62
C TYR A 79 14.13 -0.64 13.83
N GLN A 80 14.63 0.60 13.77
CA GLN A 80 15.38 1.19 14.88
C GLN A 80 14.56 1.24 16.18
N PHE A 81 13.25 1.47 16.07
CA PHE A 81 12.32 1.46 17.20
C PHE A 81 12.02 0.03 17.71
N LEU A 82 11.85 -0.93 16.80
CA LEU A 82 11.42 -2.30 17.13
C LEU A 82 12.55 -3.26 17.50
N LYS A 83 13.78 -3.04 17.04
CA LYS A 83 14.91 -3.98 17.18
C LYS A 83 15.27 -4.37 18.62
N ASN A 84 14.89 -3.54 19.59
CA ASN A 84 15.11 -3.76 21.02
C ASN A 84 13.84 -4.22 21.77
N LYS A 85 12.69 -4.29 21.09
CA LYS A 85 11.38 -4.67 21.67
C LYS A 85 10.96 -6.08 21.30
N ILE A 86 11.34 -6.54 20.11
CA ILE A 86 11.00 -7.86 19.56
C ILE A 86 12.24 -8.48 18.90
N SER A 87 12.11 -9.71 18.39
CA SER A 87 13.22 -10.37 17.67
C SER A 87 13.66 -9.50 16.49
N LYS A 88 14.96 -9.50 16.18
CA LYS A 88 15.48 -8.59 15.15
C LYS A 88 14.90 -8.90 13.76
N PHE A 89 14.68 -10.19 13.45
CA PHE A 89 14.05 -10.61 12.19
C PHE A 89 12.59 -10.14 12.12
N ASP A 90 11.83 -10.28 13.22
CA ASP A 90 10.45 -9.78 13.26
C ASP A 90 10.41 -8.25 13.18
N ALA A 91 11.34 -7.56 13.83
CA ALA A 91 11.47 -6.11 13.74
C ALA A 91 11.71 -5.65 12.29
N ALA A 92 12.60 -6.33 11.55
CA ALA A 92 12.86 -6.03 10.15
C ALA A 92 11.64 -6.31 9.27
N ALA A 93 10.97 -7.45 9.47
CA ALA A 93 9.77 -7.83 8.72
C ALA A 93 8.61 -6.87 8.95
N VAL A 94 8.33 -6.51 10.21
CA VAL A 94 7.27 -5.56 10.58
C VAL A 94 7.58 -4.17 10.05
N ALA A 95 8.81 -3.69 10.24
CA ALA A 95 9.20 -2.36 9.78
C ALA A 95 9.11 -2.23 8.26
N ALA A 96 9.53 -3.25 7.50
CA ALA A 96 9.38 -3.25 6.05
C ALA A 96 7.91 -3.37 5.61
N SER A 97 7.10 -4.20 6.29
CA SER A 97 5.68 -4.37 5.97
C SER A 97 4.89 -3.07 6.14
N TYR A 98 5.15 -2.32 7.22
CA TYR A 98 4.48 -1.04 7.50
C TYR A 98 5.18 0.18 6.87
N GLY A 99 6.42 0.05 6.42
CA GLY A 99 7.11 1.08 5.65
C GLY A 99 6.94 0.95 4.13
N SER A 100 6.37 -0.16 3.68
CA SER A 100 5.73 -0.27 2.36
C SER A 100 4.37 0.45 2.37
N VAL A 101 3.56 0.23 1.35
CA VAL A 101 2.26 0.88 1.16
C VAL A 101 1.11 -0.11 1.15
N SER A 102 -0.06 0.35 1.57
CA SER A 102 -1.31 -0.41 1.49
C SER A 102 -2.17 0.10 0.33
N ALA A 103 -2.39 -0.77 -0.67
CA ALA A 103 -3.27 -0.46 -1.80
C ALA A 103 -4.71 -0.16 -1.34
N VAL A 104 -5.19 -0.87 -0.31
CA VAL A 104 -6.53 -0.62 0.26
C VAL A 104 -6.59 0.76 0.89
N THR A 105 -5.60 1.14 1.70
CA THR A 105 -5.54 2.47 2.32
C THR A 105 -5.48 3.58 1.28
N PHE A 106 -4.72 3.37 0.20
CA PHE A 106 -4.65 4.31 -0.91
C PHE A 106 -5.99 4.49 -1.62
N VAL A 107 -6.69 3.40 -1.96
CA VAL A 107 -8.01 3.46 -2.61
C VAL A 107 -9.02 4.17 -1.71
N THR A 108 -9.06 3.84 -0.42
CA THR A 108 -9.93 4.51 0.55
C THR A 108 -9.61 6.00 0.67
N ALA A 109 -8.33 6.38 0.70
CA ALA A 109 -7.92 7.78 0.75
C ALA A 109 -8.33 8.54 -0.51
N VAL A 110 -8.13 7.96 -1.70
CA VAL A 110 -8.58 8.54 -2.97
C VAL A 110 -10.09 8.74 -2.98
N GLN A 111 -10.85 7.72 -2.60
CA GLN A 111 -12.31 7.78 -2.56
C GLN A 111 -12.82 8.81 -1.55
N PHE A 112 -12.18 8.92 -0.38
CA PHE A 112 -12.50 9.94 0.60
C PHE A 112 -12.27 11.36 0.07
N LEU A 113 -11.16 11.59 -0.64
CA LEU A 113 -10.86 12.87 -1.27
C LEU A 113 -11.90 13.20 -2.37
N GLU A 114 -12.23 12.23 -3.23
CA GLU A 114 -13.24 12.38 -4.27
C GLU A 114 -14.62 12.72 -3.69
N GLN A 115 -15.03 12.06 -2.61
CA GLN A 115 -16.28 12.38 -1.89
C GLN A 115 -16.25 13.78 -1.27
N SER A 116 -15.06 14.28 -0.92
CA SER A 116 -14.84 15.63 -0.43
C SER A 116 -14.70 16.68 -1.56
N GLN A 117 -15.01 16.30 -2.80
CA GLN A 117 -14.84 17.12 -4.02
C GLN A 117 -13.40 17.54 -4.30
N LEU A 118 -12.43 16.85 -3.73
CA LEU A 118 -11.02 17.00 -4.07
C LEU A 118 -10.70 15.99 -5.18
N SER A 119 -10.05 16.43 -6.25
CA SER A 119 -9.60 15.55 -7.32
C SER A 119 -8.14 15.15 -7.10
N PRO A 120 -7.86 13.98 -6.47
CA PRO A 120 -6.49 13.52 -6.30
C PRO A 120 -5.83 13.24 -7.64
N ASN A 121 -4.56 13.61 -7.77
CA ASN A 121 -3.82 13.43 -9.00
C ASN A 121 -3.57 11.94 -9.29
N GLY A 122 -3.86 11.51 -10.51
CA GLY A 122 -3.73 10.10 -10.94
C GLY A 122 -2.29 9.56 -10.87
N TYR A 123 -1.27 10.42 -10.94
CA TYR A 123 0.13 10.02 -10.82
C TYR A 123 0.49 9.50 -9.41
N MET A 124 -0.35 9.71 -8.39
CA MET A 124 -0.12 9.11 -7.06
C MET A 124 -0.25 7.58 -7.06
N ALA A 125 -0.95 7.00 -8.04
CA ALA A 125 -0.94 5.55 -8.22
C ALA A 125 0.46 5.03 -8.60
N ILE A 126 1.29 5.86 -9.24
CA ILE A 126 2.70 5.53 -9.54
C ILE A 126 3.52 5.54 -8.26
N ALA A 127 3.33 6.57 -7.42
CA ALA A 127 4.02 6.67 -6.14
C ALA A 127 3.77 5.43 -5.28
N LEU A 128 2.52 4.96 -5.21
CA LEU A 128 2.14 3.71 -4.55
C LEU A 128 3.00 2.54 -5.02
N VAL A 129 3.00 2.24 -6.32
CA VAL A 129 3.72 1.08 -6.88
C VAL A 129 5.23 1.21 -6.67
N ILE A 130 5.78 2.41 -6.84
CA ILE A 130 7.22 2.65 -6.66
C ILE A 130 7.66 2.44 -5.22
N MET A 131 6.82 2.74 -4.23
CA MET A 131 7.18 2.57 -2.81
C MET A 131 7.31 1.10 -2.37
N GLU A 132 6.76 0.15 -3.13
CA GLU A 132 6.82 -1.27 -2.76
C GLU A 132 8.24 -1.85 -2.90
N SER A 133 8.95 -1.52 -3.99
CA SER A 133 10.31 -2.05 -4.24
C SER A 133 11.36 -1.59 -3.20
N PRO A 134 11.46 -0.29 -2.83
CA PRO A 134 12.36 0.18 -1.78
C PRO A 134 12.11 -0.49 -0.42
N ALA A 135 10.85 -0.68 -0.04
CA ALA A 135 10.52 -1.32 1.23
C ALA A 135 10.94 -2.80 1.25
N ILE A 136 10.78 -3.53 0.14
CA ILE A 136 11.28 -4.90 -0.02
C ILE A 136 12.81 -4.94 0.06
N ILE A 137 13.50 -4.01 -0.63
CA ILE A 137 14.96 -3.89 -0.56
C ILE A 137 15.40 -3.65 0.88
N MET A 138 14.73 -2.76 1.62
CA MET A 138 14.99 -2.52 3.03
C MET A 138 14.80 -3.79 3.88
N ALA A 139 13.76 -4.57 3.63
CA ALA A 139 13.53 -5.84 4.32
C ALA A 139 14.74 -6.78 4.18
N VAL A 140 15.20 -6.97 2.93
CA VAL A 140 16.32 -7.85 2.60
C VAL A 140 17.64 -7.32 3.17
N LEU A 141 17.91 -6.02 3.03
CA LEU A 141 19.10 -5.38 3.57
C LEU A 141 19.17 -5.50 5.09
N LEU A 142 18.08 -5.16 5.78
CA LEU A 142 18.01 -5.26 7.24
C LEU A 142 18.19 -6.71 7.68
N ALA A 143 17.51 -7.67 7.06
CA ALA A 143 17.61 -9.09 7.41
C ALA A 143 19.02 -9.66 7.20
N ASN A 144 19.74 -9.23 6.16
CA ASN A 144 21.12 -9.65 5.89
C ASN A 144 22.15 -9.05 6.87
N MET A 145 21.79 -8.00 7.61
CA MET A 145 22.66 -7.37 8.61
C MET A 145 22.49 -7.95 10.03
N LEU A 146 21.59 -8.92 10.21
CA LEU A 146 21.26 -9.55 11.50
C LEU A 146 22.10 -10.78 11.81
#